data_AF-A0A453LEZ4-F1
#
_entry.id   AF-A0A453LEZ4-F1
#
_cell.length_a   1.000
_cell.length_b   1.000
_cell.length_c   1.000
_cell.angle_alpha   90.00
_cell.angle_beta   90.00
_cell.angle_gamma   90.00
#
_symmetry.space_group_name_H-M   'P 1'
#
loop_
_entity.id
_entity.type
_entity.pdbx_description
1 polymer ?
#
loop_
_entity_poly.entity_id
_entity_poly.type
_entity_poly.pdbx_seq_one_letter_code
_entity_poly.pdbx_strand_id
1 'polypeptide(L)' 'FRGRKAFTTQNVMAAVDFDLRFTYVLAGWEGLAHDATVLADALTRERGLQVPPVLPS' A
#
# COMPACT_ATOMS: atom_id res chain seq x y z
N PHE A 1 -13.23 -8.02 -0.69
CA PHE A 1 -12.79 -9.43 -0.60
C PHE A 1 -13.33 -10.26 -1.79
N ARG A 2 -13.42 -9.69 -2.99
CA ARG A 2 -13.82 -10.36 -4.22
C ARG A 2 -12.78 -10.04 -5.29
N GLY A 3 -12.09 -11.08 -5.76
CA GLY A 3 -11.17 -11.03 -6.89
C GLY A 3 -11.87 -11.36 -8.21
N ARG A 4 -11.17 -11.25 -9.34
CA ARG A 4 -11.68 -11.71 -10.66
C ARG A 4 -11.73 -13.25 -10.79
N LYS A 5 -11.04 -13.96 -9.90
CA LYS A 5 -10.94 -15.43 -9.90
C LYS A 5 -11.83 -16.03 -8.80
N ALA A 6 -12.09 -17.33 -8.88
CA ALA A 6 -12.95 -18.08 -7.96
C ALA A 6 -12.50 -18.06 -6.49
N PHE A 7 -11.29 -17.58 -6.20
CA PHE A 7 -10.76 -17.41 -4.86
C PHE A 7 -10.72 -15.93 -4.47
N THR A 8 -10.95 -15.67 -3.18
CA THR A 8 -10.82 -14.34 -2.61
C THR A 8 -9.37 -13.87 -2.68
N THR A 9 -9.14 -12.75 -3.36
CA THR A 9 -7.86 -12.04 -3.36
C THR A 9 -7.96 -10.75 -2.54
N GLN A 10 -6.83 -10.35 -1.97
CA GLN A 10 -6.65 -9.07 -1.31
C GLN A 10 -5.35 -8.43 -1.78
N ASN A 11 -5.37 -7.11 -1.93
CA ASN A 11 -4.18 -6.33 -2.19
C ASN A 11 -3.50 -5.98 -0.87
N VAL A 12 -2.17 -6.07 -0.87
CA VAL A 12 -1.30 -5.63 0.21
C VAL A 12 -0.31 -4.65 -0.38
N MET A 13 -0.25 -3.45 0.18
CA MET A 13 0.80 -2.49 -0.12
C MET A 13 1.84 -2.54 0.99
N ALA A 14 3.11 -2.60 0.61
CA ALA A 14 4.22 -2.57 1.53
C ALA A 14 5.27 -1.55 1.07
N ALA A 15 5.82 -0.79 2.01
CA ALA A 15 7.04 -0.04 1.82
C ALA A 15 8.15 -0.67 2.64
N VAL A 16 9.36 -0.71 2.08
CA VAL A 16 10.54 -1.28 2.72
C VAL A 16 11.70 -0.28 2.64
N ASP A 17 12.60 -0.36 3.62
CA ASP A 17 13.88 0.35 3.58
C ASP A 17 14.96 -0.42 2.78
N PHE A 18 16.16 0.15 2.68
CA PHE A 18 17.28 -0.47 1.97
C PHE A 18 17.75 -1.79 2.60
N ASP A 19 17.43 -2.04 3.87
CA ASP A 19 17.73 -3.28 4.56
C ASP A 19 16.58 -4.31 4.42
N LEU A 20 15.61 -4.04 3.52
CA LEU A 20 14.43 -4.87 3.26
C LEU A 20 13.50 -5.03 4.48
N ARG A 21 13.56 -4.11 5.44
CA ARG A 21 12.63 -4.10 6.57
C ARG A 21 11.36 -3.37 6.18
N PHE A 22 10.21 -3.94 6.52
CA PHE A 22 8.92 -3.28 6.33
C PHE A 22 8.84 -2.03 7.19
N THR A 23 8.69 -0.88 6.54
CA THR A 23 8.47 0.41 7.18
C THR A 23 6.98 0.79 7.18
N TYR A 24 6.19 0.17 6.30
CA TYR A 24 4.75 0.32 6.23
C TYR A 24 4.10 -0.91 5.60
N VAL A 25 2.95 -1.33 6.13
CA VAL A 25 2.11 -2.39 5.57
C VAL A 25 0.64 -1.97 5.64
N LEU A 26 -0.04 -2.00 4.50
CA LEU A 26 -1.48 -1.80 4.37
C LEU A 26 -2.09 -3.03 3.70
N ALA A 27 -2.89 -3.78 4.44
CA ALA A 27 -3.56 -4.99 4.00
C ALA A 27 -5.08 -4.83 4.07
N GLY A 28 -5.82 -5.82 3.57
CA GLY A 28 -7.29 -5.84 3.67
C GLY A 28 -8.02 -5.20 2.48
N TRP A 29 -7.28 -4.67 1.50
CA TRP A 29 -7.90 -4.12 0.30
C TRP A 29 -8.42 -5.23 -0.60
N GLU A 30 -9.57 -4.99 -1.22
CA GLU A 30 -10.12 -5.91 -2.20
C GLU A 30 -9.16 -6.12 -3.36
N GLY A 31 -8.93 -7.37 -3.79
CA GLY A 31 -7.97 -7.66 -4.85
C GLY A 31 -8.35 -7.17 -6.26
N LEU A 32 -9.50 -6.49 -6.41
CA LEU A 32 -9.89 -5.75 -7.62
C LEU A 32 -9.64 -4.25 -7.49
N ALA A 33 -9.29 -3.75 -6.30
CA ALA A 33 -9.00 -2.34 -6.10
C ALA A 33 -7.81 -1.93 -6.96
N HIS A 34 -7.90 -0.75 -7.55
CA HIS A 34 -6.82 -0.22 -8.36
C HIS A 34 -5.64 0.19 -7.47
N ASP A 35 -4.40 -0.07 -7.90
CA ASP A 35 -3.21 0.23 -7.11
C ASP A 35 -3.13 1.71 -6.70
N ALA A 36 -3.56 2.64 -7.56
CA ALA A 36 -3.60 4.06 -7.20
C ALA A 36 -4.59 4.37 -6.07
N THR A 37 -5.69 3.62 -5.96
CA THR A 37 -6.63 3.74 -4.84
C THR A 37 -5.98 3.27 -3.54
N VAL A 38 -5.28 2.13 -3.57
CA VAL A 38 -4.56 1.61 -2.39
C VAL A 38 -3.44 2.56 -1.97
N LEU A 39 -2.71 3.14 -2.94
CA LEU A 39 -1.68 4.15 -2.69
C LEU A 39 -2.26 5.45 -2.11
N ALA A 40 -3.37 5.95 -2.66
CA ALA A 40 -4.02 7.16 -2.17
C ALA A 40 -4.52 7.00 -0.73
N ASP A 41 -5.11 5.85 -0.39
CA ASP A 41 -5.47 5.51 0.98
C ASP A 41 -4.23 5.50 1.88
N ALA A 42 -3.17 4.80 1.46
CA ALA A 42 -1.93 4.74 2.23
C ALA A 42 -1.37 6.12 2.57
N LEU A 43 -1.45 7.09 1.65
CA LEU A 43 -0.93 8.45 1.83
C LEU A 43 -1.83 9.35 2.69
N THR A 44 -3.15 9.14 2.66
CA THR A 44 -4.13 10.02 3.32
C THR A 44 -4.59 9.53 4.69
N ARG A 45 -4.32 8.26 5.04
CA ARG A 45 -4.69 7.66 6.32
C ARG A 45 -3.99 8.32 7.51
N GLU A 46 -4.65 8.34 8.67
CA GLU A 46 -3.98 8.70 9.93
C GLU A 46 -2.83 7.73 10.20
N ARG A 47 -1.61 8.25 10.42
CA ARG A 47 -0.36 7.47 10.47
C ARG A 47 -0.15 6.63 9.20
N GLY A 48 -0.51 7.20 8.04
CA GLY A 48 -0.30 6.65 6.71
C GLY A 48 1.18 6.62 6.31
N LEU A 49 1.45 6.10 5.11
CA LEU A 49 2.78 6.05 4.52
C LEU A 49 3.38 7.45 4.45
N GLN A 50 4.53 7.65 5.10
CA GLN A 50 5.26 8.90 5.08
C GLN A 50 6.32 8.85 3.99
N VAL A 51 6.20 9.72 3.00
CA VAL A 51 7.21 9.89 1.94
C VAL A 51 8.20 10.95 2.41
N PRO A 52 9.51 10.64 2.51
CA PRO A 52 10.52 11.64 2.84
C PRO A 52 10.46 12.81 1.84
N PRO A 53 10.68 14.05 2.29
CA PRO A 53 10.80 15.17 1.36
C PRO A 53 11.95 14.91 0.39
N VAL A 54 11.74 15.27 -0.87
CA VAL A 54 12.82 15.26 -1.87
C VAL A 54 13.89 16.22 -1.38
N LEU A 55 15.13 15.75 -1.22
CA LEU A 55 16.26 16.62 -0.89
C LEU A 55 16.43 17.65 -2.02
N PRO A 56 16.58 18.94 -1.70
CA PRO A 56 16.82 19.95 -2.72
C PRO A 56 18.11 19.60 -3.47
N SER A 57 18.06 19.74 -4.80
CA SER A 57 19.17 19.54 -5.74
C SER A 57 20.34 20.48 -5.48
#